data_AF-T0Z7Y4-F1
#
_entry.id   AF-T0Z7Y4-F1
#
_cell.length_a   1.000
_cell.length_b   1.000
_cell.length_c   1.000
_cell.angle_alpha   90.00
_cell.angle_beta   90.00
_cell.angle_gamma   90.00
#
_symmetry.space_group_name_H-M   'P 1'
#
loop_
_entity.id
_entity.type
_entity.pdbx_description
1 polymer ?
#
loop_
_entity_poly.entity_id
_entity_poly.type
_entity_poly.pdbx_seq_one_letter_code
_entity_poly.pdbx_strand_id
1 'polypeptide(L)' 'MLALRWDNVDIEAQTAHLEDTKNGEARTVPLSSRAVAVLEALPRSGDIDGWVFPLTSQAVKRAT' A
#
# COMPACT_ATOMS: atom_id res chain seq x y z
N MET A 1 -11.47 -4.80 2.72
CA MET A 1 -10.95 -3.85 1.72
C MET A 1 -9.48 -3.70 2.00
N LEU A 2 -8.60 -3.80 1.00
CA LEU A 2 -7.15 -3.67 1.22
C LEU A 2 -6.81 -2.18 1.28
N ALA A 3 -6.93 -1.60 2.48
CA ALA A 3 -6.69 -0.19 2.71
C ALA A 3 -5.29 -0.07 3.32
N LEU A 4 -4.25 0.06 2.48
CA LEU A 4 -2.87 0.23 2.92
C LEU A 4 -2.59 1.72 3.15
N ARG A 5 -2.08 2.08 4.32
CA ARG A 5 -1.69 3.45 4.69
C ARG A 5 -0.19 3.64 4.57
N TRP A 6 0.25 4.86 4.26
CA TRP A 6 1.68 5.18 4.23
C TRP A 6 2.35 4.96 5.60
N ASP A 7 1.60 5.20 6.68
CA ASP A 7 2.03 4.94 8.06
C ASP A 7 2.40 3.46 8.31
N ASN A 8 1.87 2.55 7.47
CA ASN A 8 2.10 1.12 7.56
C ASN A 8 3.12 0.63 6.53
N VAL A 9 3.85 1.52 5.84
CA VAL A 9 4.87 1.16 4.85
C VAL A 9 6.23 1.66 5.28
N ASP A 10 7.15 0.71 5.51
CA ASP A 10 8.56 1.01 5.74
C ASP A 10 9.34 0.77 4.45
N ILE A 11 9.72 1.87 3.80
CA ILE A 11 10.48 1.84 2.54
C ILE A 11 11.94 1.42 2.78
N GLU A 12 12.52 1.78 3.93
CA GLU A 12 13.92 1.45 4.26
C GLU A 12 14.05 -0.04 4.57
N ALA A 13 13.13 -0.58 5.38
CA ALA A 13 13.07 -2.01 5.67
C ALA A 13 12.45 -2.83 4.52
N GLN A 14 11.89 -2.17 3.49
CA GLN A 14 11.13 -2.78 2.41
C GLN A 14 10.02 -3.70 2.94
N THR A 15 9.21 -3.20 3.89
CA THR A 15 8.10 -3.96 4.46
C THR A 15 6.80 -3.16 4.48
N ALA A 16 5.69 -3.88 4.43
CA ALA A 16 4.36 -3.30 4.64
C ALA A 16 3.63 -4.06 5.75
N HIS A 17 3.07 -3.31 6.69
CA HIS A 17 2.20 -3.81 7.73
C HIS A 17 0.75 -3.84 7.23
N LEU A 18 0.13 -5.01 7.27
CA LEU A 18 -1.25 -5.21 6.87
C LEU A 18 -2.10 -5.39 8.12
N GLU A 19 -2.81 -4.33 8.48
CA GLU A 19 -3.82 -4.35 9.54
C GLU A 19 -5.02 -5.19 9.07
N ASP A 20 -5.52 -6.04 9.96
CA ASP A 20 -6.62 -6.92 9.63
C ASP A 20 -7.94 -6.15 9.47
N THR A 21 -8.70 -6.49 8.44
CA THR A 21 -10.14 -6.22 8.45
C THR A 21 -10.87 -7.55 8.45
N LYS A 22 -11.16 -7.99 9.67
CA LYS A 22 -12.28 -8.83 10.08
C LYS A 22 -12.04 -10.34 10.19
N ASN A 23 -10.89 -10.95 9.87
CA ASN A 23 -10.74 -12.42 10.00
C ASN A 23 -9.30 -13.02 9.91
N GLY A 24 -8.21 -12.28 10.09
CA GLY A 24 -6.85 -12.85 10.01
C GLY A 24 -5.76 -12.00 10.66
N GLU A 25 -4.82 -12.64 11.37
CA GLU A 25 -3.78 -11.97 12.14
C GLU A 25 -3.01 -10.87 11.36
N ALA A 26 -2.79 -9.73 12.02
CA ALA A 26 -1.99 -8.64 11.47
C ALA A 26 -0.60 -9.16 11.09
N ARG A 27 -0.14 -8.81 9.89
CA ARG A 27 1.11 -9.36 9.36
C ARG A 27 1.95 -8.30 8.68
N THR A 28 3.27 -8.46 8.82
CA THR A 28 4.25 -7.68 8.08
C THR A 28 4.73 -8.51 6.90
N VAL A 29 4.64 -7.94 5.69
CA VAL A 29 5.04 -8.61 4.44
C VAL A 29 6.21 -7.88 3.79
N PRO A 30 7.19 -8.61 3.22
CA PRO A 30 8.27 -7.98 2.48
C PRO A 30 7.76 -7.42 1.15
N LEU A 31 8.30 -6.27 0.77
CA LEU A 31 8.08 -5.60 -0.49
C LEU A 31 9.20 -5.97 -1.46
N SER A 32 8.84 -6.29 -2.70
CA SER A 32 9.84 -6.43 -3.76
C SER A 32 10.47 -5.08 -4.08
N SER A 33 11.69 -5.08 -4.60
CA SER A 33 12.38 -3.87 -5.06
C SER A 33 11.57 -3.10 -6.12
N ARG A 34 10.81 -3.82 -6.96
CA ARG A 34 9.90 -3.23 -7.93
C ARG A 34 8.72 -2.52 -7.24
N ALA A 35 8.18 -3.09 -6.17
CA ALA A 35 7.11 -2.46 -5.41
C ALA A 35 7.61 -1.19 -4.73
N VAL A 36 8.81 -1.22 -4.14
CA VAL A 36 9.45 -0.03 -3.54
C VAL A 36 9.64 1.08 -4.58
N ALA A 37 10.18 0.78 -5.75
CA ALA A 37 10.37 1.77 -6.81
C ALA A 37 9.04 2.43 -7.26
N VAL A 38 7.95 1.65 -7.30
CA VAL A 38 6.61 2.19 -7.58
C VAL A 38 6.14 3.11 -6.45
N LEU A 39 6.32 2.70 -5.19
CA LEU A 39 5.92 3.48 -4.03
C LEU A 39 6.71 4.80 -3.91
N GLU A 40 8.00 4.80 -4.23
CA GLU A 40 8.82 6.03 -4.26
C GLU A 40 8.40 7.00 -5.35
N ALA A 41 7.86 6.49 -6.47
CA ALA A 41 7.35 7.32 -7.56
C ALA A 41 5.95 7.89 -7.29
N LEU A 42 5.24 7.41 -6.27
CA LEU A 42 3.90 7.90 -5.94
C LEU A 42 3.96 9.23 -5.17
N PRO A 43 3.11 10.21 -5.51
CA PRO A 43 3.03 11.46 -4.77
C PRO A 43 2.44 11.21 -3.38
N ARG A 44 3.29 11.30 -2.34
CA ARG A 44 2.89 11.14 -0.92
C ARG A 44 1.93 12.23 -0.42
N SER A 45 1.80 13.32 -1.17
CA SER A 45 1.07 14.54 -0.78
C SER A 45 -0.34 14.65 -1.38
N GLY A 46 -0.77 13.67 -2.19
CA GLY A 46 -2.00 13.78 -2.97
C GLY A 46 -3.29 13.40 -2.24
N ASP A 47 -3.21 12.54 -1.21
CA ASP A 47 -4.37 12.04 -0.48
C ASP A 47 -4.34 12.53 0.96
N ILE A 48 -5.29 13.41 1.29
CA ILE A 48 -5.49 14.06 2.61
C ILE A 48 -5.64 13.03 3.75
N ASP A 49 -5.94 11.78 3.40
CA ASP A 49 -6.25 10.70 4.34
C ASP A 49 -5.10 9.68 4.55
N GLY A 50 -3.94 9.85 3.90
CA GLY A 50 -2.74 9.04 4.17
C GLY A 50 -2.76 7.61 3.59
N TRP A 51 -3.60 7.35 2.59
CA TRP A 51 -3.66 6.06 1.88
C TRP A 51 -2.55 5.92 0.83
N VAL A 52 -2.02 4.72 0.65
CA VAL A 52 -1.03 4.40 -0.40
C VAL A 52 -1.68 4.35 -1.77
N PHE A 53 -2.93 3.88 -1.82
CA PHE A 53 -3.72 3.84 -3.05
C PHE A 53 -4.98 4.69 -2.82
N PRO A 54 -5.22 5.75 -3.62
CA PRO A 54 -6.47 6.48 -3.55
C PRO A 54 -7.59 5.49 -3.84
N LEU A 55 -8.52 5.37 -2.89
CA LEU A 55 -9.68 4.48 -3.00
C LEU A 55 -10.73 5.12 -3.92
N THR A 56 -10.32 5.56 -5.10
CA THR A 56 -11.19 5.91 -6.21
C THR A 56 -11.07 4.81 -7.25
N SER A 57 -12.19 4.42 -7.83
CA SER A 57 -12.47 3.20 -8.62
C SER A 57 -11.64 2.98 -9.90
N GLN A 58 -10.44 3.53 -10.02
CA GLN A 58 -9.62 3.60 -11.24
C GLN A 58 -8.26 2.89 -11.10
N ALA A 59 -8.22 1.68 -10.54
CA ALA A 59 -6.96 0.89 -10.55
C ALA A 59 -7.17 -0.64 -10.53
N VAL A 60 -8.23 -1.15 -11.17
CA VAL A 60 -8.28 -2.57 -11.56
C VAL A 60 -8.49 -2.65 -13.07
N LYS A 61 -7.47 -2.28 -13.85
CA LYS A 61 -7.36 -2.79 -15.22
C LYS A 61 -6.61 -4.11 -15.17
N ARG A 62 -7.36 -5.20 -15.01
CA ARG A 62 -6.88 -6.52 -15.44
C ARG A 62 -6.71 -6.46 -16.96
N ALA A 63 -5.53 -6.85 -17.42
CA ALA A 63 -5.30 -7.23 -18.80
C ALA A 63 -6.22 -8.42 -19.15
N THR A 64 -6.97 -8.26 -20.25
CA THR A 64 -7.57 -9.35 -21.02
C THR A 64 -6.93 -9.30 -22.40
#